data_AF-A0A2E0XKP7-F1
#
_entry.id   AF-A0A2E0XKP7-F1
#
_cell.length_a   1.000
_cell.length_b   1.000
_cell.length_c   1.000
_cell.angle_alpha   90.00
_cell.angle_beta   90.00
_cell.angle_gamma   90.00
#
_symmetry.space_group_name_H-M   'P 1'
#
loop_
_entity.id
_entity.type
_entity.pdbx_description
1 polymer ?
#
loop_
_entity_poly.entity_id
_entity_poly.type
_entity_poly.pdbx_seq_one_letter_code
_entity_poly.pdbx_strand_id
1 'polypeptide(L)'
;MRMNIRRPEQNREIFARCKTKGKMALLIKAADILDNSRYWHLLADKKLSRWLIWKIEYFLQLSWPKLEKEQVWQQLSQRYQQLNS
;
A
#
# COMPACT_ATOMS: atom_id res chain seq x y z
N MET A 1 -2.05 19.42 1.20
CA MET A 1 -1.10 18.28 1.08
C MET A 1 -1.24 17.69 -0.32
N ARG A 2 -0.24 17.80 -1.21
CA ARG A 2 -0.29 17.17 -2.54
C ARG A 2 0.01 15.67 -2.38
N MET A 3 -0.93 14.80 -2.74
CA MET A 3 -0.68 13.36 -2.82
C MET A 3 0.26 13.09 -4.01
N ASN A 4 1.52 12.80 -3.75
CA ASN A 4 2.49 12.42 -4.79
C ASN A 4 2.22 10.99 -5.25
N ILE A 5 1.53 10.86 -6.37
CA ILE A 5 1.25 9.60 -7.06
C ILE A 5 2.52 9.15 -7.77
N ARG A 6 3.17 8.09 -7.26
CA ARG A 6 4.39 7.52 -7.84
C ARG A 6 4.07 6.64 -9.04
N ARG A 7 5.03 6.36 -9.92
CA ARG A 7 4.85 5.38 -11.00
C ARG A 7 4.94 3.94 -10.48
N PRO A 8 4.37 2.93 -11.17
CA PRO A 8 4.42 1.52 -10.74
C PRO A 8 5.83 1.02 -10.43
N GLU A 9 6.80 1.30 -11.30
CA GLU A 9 8.20 0.88 -11.16
C GLU A 9 8.83 1.43 -9.88
N GLN A 10 8.60 2.72 -9.60
CA GLN A 10 9.10 3.37 -8.38
C GLN A 10 8.54 2.70 -7.13
N ASN A 11 7.24 2.34 -7.12
CA ASN A 11 6.66 1.62 -5.98
C ASN A 11 7.30 0.24 -5.78
N ARG A 12 7.54 -0.51 -6.87
CA ARG A 12 8.21 -1.82 -6.79
C ARG A 12 9.60 -1.69 -6.17
N GLU A 13 10.40 -0.72 -6.62
CA GLU A 13 11.74 -0.46 -6.07
C GLU A 13 11.69 -0.09 -4.58
N ILE A 14 10.75 0.77 -4.18
CA ILE A 14 10.57 1.18 -2.78
C ILE A 14 10.19 -0.03 -1.92
N PHE A 15 9.24 -0.85 -2.37
CA PHE A 15 8.80 -2.02 -1.63
C PHE A 15 9.91 -3.09 -1.54
N ALA A 16 10.68 -3.29 -2.60
CA ALA A 16 11.86 -4.14 -2.57
C ALA A 16 12.88 -3.63 -1.54
N ARG A 17 13.17 -2.33 -1.53
CA ARG A 17 14.05 -1.71 -0.51
C ARG A 17 13.51 -1.88 0.91
N CYS A 18 12.21 -1.70 1.14
CA CYS A 18 11.58 -1.98 2.43
C CYS A 18 11.76 -3.45 2.84
N LYS A 19 11.57 -4.40 1.91
CA LYS A 19 11.76 -5.83 2.18
C LYS A 19 13.19 -6.15 2.59
N THR A 20 14.19 -5.56 1.92
CA THR A 20 15.61 -5.69 2.24
C THR A 20 15.95 -5.08 3.60
N LYS A 21 15.39 -3.92 3.93
CA LYS A 21 15.58 -3.26 5.24
C LYS A 21 14.88 -3.97 6.41
N GLY A 22 13.97 -4.90 6.12
CA GLY A 22 13.36 -5.77 7.13
C GLY A 22 12.00 -5.31 7.63
N LYS A 23 11.54 -5.96 8.72
CA LYS A 23 10.16 -5.89 9.21
C LYS A 23 9.72 -4.46 9.53
N MET A 24 10.54 -3.68 10.25
CA MET A 24 10.21 -2.31 10.62
C MET A 24 9.97 -1.39 9.43
N ALA A 25 10.79 -1.52 8.37
CA ALA A 25 10.61 -0.72 7.16
C ALA A 25 9.31 -1.09 6.40
N LEU A 26 8.90 -2.36 6.45
CA LEU A 26 7.62 -2.80 5.92
C LEU A 26 6.45 -2.29 6.77
N LEU A 27 6.55 -2.33 8.10
CA LEU A 27 5.51 -1.80 9.01
C LEU A 27 5.25 -0.32 8.77
N ILE A 28 6.30 0.50 8.72
CA ILE A 28 6.20 1.93 8.42
C ILE A 28 5.55 2.14 7.06
N LYS A 29 5.90 1.31 6.06
CA LYS A 29 5.32 1.43 4.73
C LYS A 29 3.85 1.01 4.68
N ALA A 30 3.45 -0.01 5.45
CA ALA A 30 2.06 -0.41 5.58
C ALA A 30 1.21 0.72 6.19
N ALA A 31 1.69 1.35 7.25
CA ALA A 31 1.05 2.51 7.88
C ALA A 31 0.91 3.68 6.90
N ASP A 32 1.99 4.05 6.20
CA ASP A 32 1.98 5.10 5.17
C ASP A 32 0.94 4.81 4.07
N ILE A 33 0.84 3.58 3.58
CA ILE A 33 -0.17 3.24 2.56
C ILE A 33 -1.58 3.33 3.14
N LEU A 34 -1.80 2.78 4.33
CA LEU A 34 -3.10 2.76 4.99
C LEU A 34 -3.63 4.18 5.24
N ASP A 35 -2.80 5.06 5.80
CA ASP A 35 -3.17 6.44 6.07
C ASP A 35 -3.47 7.20 4.79
N ASN A 36 -2.63 7.05 3.77
CA ASN A 36 -2.87 7.68 2.46
C ASN A 36 -4.15 7.16 1.79
N SER A 37 -4.49 5.88 1.99
CA SER A 37 -5.68 5.26 1.37
C SER A 37 -7.01 5.87 1.82
N ARG A 38 -7.02 6.54 2.97
CA ARG A 38 -8.20 7.26 3.47
C ARG A 38 -8.55 8.47 2.60
N TYR A 39 -7.56 9.07 1.93
CA TYR A 39 -7.74 10.28 1.12
C TYR A 39 -7.97 10.00 -0.37
N TRP A 40 -7.90 8.73 -0.81
CA TRP A 40 -8.02 8.40 -2.24
C TRP A 40 -9.40 8.63 -2.83
N HIS A 41 -10.45 8.70 -2.01
CA HIS A 41 -11.79 9.10 -2.46
C HIS A 41 -11.81 10.54 -3.04
N LEU A 42 -10.83 11.37 -2.69
CA LEU A 42 -10.66 12.72 -3.24
C LEU A 42 -10.09 12.73 -4.66
N LEU A 43 -9.70 11.57 -5.20
CA LEU A 43 -9.13 11.45 -6.53
C LEU A 43 -10.23 11.14 -7.55
N ALA A 44 -10.42 12.04 -8.53
CA ALA A 44 -11.49 11.93 -9.53
C ALA A 44 -11.22 10.89 -10.64
N ASP A 45 -10.00 10.34 -10.74
CA ASP A 45 -9.57 9.53 -11.87
C ASP A 45 -9.73 8.01 -11.63
N LYS A 46 -10.53 7.35 -12.48
CA LYS A 46 -10.76 5.89 -12.46
C LYS A 46 -9.49 5.06 -12.77
N LYS A 47 -8.60 5.53 -13.64
CA LYS A 47 -7.32 4.85 -13.92
C LYS A 47 -6.43 4.90 -12.68
N LEU A 48 -6.41 6.05 -12.02
CA LEU A 48 -5.68 6.25 -10.78
C LEU A 48 -6.21 5.36 -9.65
N SER A 49 -7.53 5.23 -9.51
CA SER A 49 -8.14 4.33 -8.53
C SER A 49 -7.70 2.88 -8.72
N ARG A 50 -7.78 2.34 -9.95
CA ARG A 50 -7.30 0.97 -10.26
C ARG A 50 -5.81 0.80 -9.93
N TRP A 51 -5.00 1.81 -10.22
CA TRP A 51 -3.58 1.77 -9.90
C TRP A 51 -3.31 1.75 -8.39
N LEU A 52 -4.10 2.49 -7.61
CA LEU A 52 -3.99 2.52 -6.15
C LEU A 52 -4.37 1.18 -5.51
N ILE A 53 -5.39 0.51 -6.06
CA ILE A 53 -5.79 -0.85 -5.66
C ILE A 53 -4.64 -1.82 -5.93
N TRP A 54 -4.09 -1.82 -7.15
CA TRP A 54 -2.93 -2.64 -7.51
C TRP A 54 -1.73 -2.40 -6.59
N LYS A 55 -1.48 -1.14 -6.21
CA LYS A 55 -0.39 -0.79 -5.29
C LYS A 55 -0.55 -1.45 -3.93
N ILE A 56 -1.76 -1.49 -3.37
CA ILE A 56 -2.01 -2.18 -2.09
C ILE A 56 -1.82 -3.69 -2.27
N GLU A 57 -2.46 -4.27 -3.29
CA GLU A 57 -2.39 -5.72 -3.56
C GLU A 57 -0.94 -6.19 -3.65
N TYR A 58 -0.12 -5.52 -4.47
CA TYR A 58 1.29 -5.86 -4.64
C TYR A 58 2.07 -5.76 -3.34
N PHE A 59 1.81 -4.73 -2.53
CA PHE A 59 2.45 -4.58 -1.22
C PHE A 59 2.05 -5.69 -0.26
N LEU A 60 0.75 -6.06 -0.21
CA LEU A 60 0.24 -7.13 0.65
C LEU A 60 0.91 -8.46 0.30
N GLN A 61 0.95 -8.83 -0.98
CA GLN A 61 1.62 -10.05 -1.45
C GLN A 61 3.11 -10.08 -1.08
N LEU A 62 3.82 -8.96 -1.30
CA LEU A 62 5.24 -8.86 -1.02
C LEU A 62 5.57 -8.93 0.48
N SER A 63 4.70 -8.37 1.32
CA SER A 63 4.91 -8.25 2.77
C SER A 63 4.29 -9.37 3.59
N TRP A 64 3.38 -10.17 3.01
CA TRP A 64 2.66 -11.26 3.68
C TRP A 64 3.56 -12.16 4.54
N PRO A 65 4.72 -12.68 4.05
CA PRO A 65 5.55 -13.58 4.84
C PRO A 65 6.13 -12.96 6.13
N LYS A 66 6.16 -11.63 6.24
CA LYS A 66 6.73 -10.91 7.38
C LYS A 66 5.69 -10.21 8.25
N LEU A 67 4.53 -9.86 7.69
CA LEU A 67 3.58 -8.94 8.32
C LEU A 67 2.17 -9.50 8.50
N GLU A 68 1.83 -10.71 8.04
CA GLU A 68 0.43 -11.20 8.08
C GLU A 68 -0.25 -11.13 9.47
N LYS A 69 0.52 -11.26 10.55
CA LYS A 69 0.03 -11.23 11.95
C LYS A 69 0.01 -9.82 12.54
N GLU A 70 0.51 -8.83 11.81
CA GLU A 70 0.62 -7.45 12.28
C GLU A 70 -0.69 -6.71 12.05
N GLN A 71 -1.17 -6.02 13.09
CA GLN A 71 -2.45 -5.32 13.07
C GLN A 71 -2.55 -4.32 11.90
N VAL A 72 -1.48 -3.57 11.62
CA VAL A 72 -1.45 -2.60 10.52
C VAL A 72 -1.60 -3.27 9.14
N TRP A 73 -1.07 -4.48 8.97
CA TRP A 73 -1.20 -5.23 7.73
C TRP A 73 -2.63 -5.76 7.57
N GLN A 74 -3.23 -6.27 8.64
CA GLN A 74 -4.62 -6.72 8.65
C GLN A 74 -5.59 -5.58 8.32
N GLN A 75 -5.40 -4.40 8.92
CA GLN A 75 -6.19 -3.20 8.59
C GLN A 75 -6.02 -2.78 7.13
N LEU A 76 -4.79 -2.84 6.60
CA LEU A 76 -4.53 -2.55 5.19
C LEU A 76 -5.19 -3.57 4.25
N SER A 77 -5.20 -4.85 4.61
CA SER A 77 -5.89 -5.92 3.87
C SER A 77 -7.41 -5.72 3.86
N GLN A 78 -8.01 -5.38 5.00
CA GLN A 78 -9.43 -5.03 5.07
C GLN A 78 -9.75 -3.79 4.21
N ARG A 79 -8.88 -2.78 4.25
CA ARG A 79 -9.03 -1.58 3.42
C ARG A 79 -8.93 -1.90 1.93
N TYR A 80 -8.05 -2.82 1.54
CA TYR A 80 -7.98 -3.32 0.17
C TYR A 80 -9.29 -3.97 -0.27
N GLN A 81 -9.87 -4.83 0.57
CA GLN A 81 -11.17 -5.45 0.29
C GLN A 81 -12.27 -4.41 0.06
N GLN A 82 -12.35 -3.38 0.91
CA GLN A 82 -13.33 -2.28 0.75
C GLN A 82 -13.16 -1.49 -0.56
N LEU A 83 -11.92 -1.31 -1.01
CA LEU A 83 -11.62 -0.58 -2.24
C LEU A 83 -11.84 -1.41 -3.51
N ASN A 84 -11.85 -2.73 -3.38
CA ASN A 84 -12.01 -3.69 -4.47
C ASN A 84 -13.39 -4.36 -4.49
N SER A 85 -14.32 -3.88 -3.65
CA SER A 85 -15.73 -4.33 -3.60
C SER A 85 -16.61 -3.58 -4.60
#